data_AF-A0AAE8SM99-F1
#
_entry.id   AF-A0AAE8SM99-F1
#
_cell.length_a   1.000
_cell.length_b   1.000
_cell.length_c   1.000
_cell.angle_alpha   90.00
_cell.angle_beta   90.00
_cell.angle_gamma   90.00
#
_symmetry.space_group_name_H-M   'P 1'
#
loop_
_entity.id
_entity.type
_entity.pdbx_description
1 polymer ?
#
loop_
_entity_poly.entity_id
_entity_poly.type
_entity_poly.pdbx_seq_one_letter_code
_entity_poly.pdbx_strand_id
1 'polypeptide(L)'
;MEKTFDGAAVGSQDGSNSDLEHVEIDWTIEEEAKLVRKGLVATFQAFQKGLGAFLSTRILLGLCEAGFIPAGLYTITRWYKRDDTSKRFPIYFLGNGVASGCSGLIAYGILHMRGIGGLGGWQWLLIIEGIFTILVGIPFILFFTDSPFNSVSTFRYSVFTKKERHILTKRIIADDPTKIHVKPTVTKEEFRNVVNLFLTSFSPSPLLRLLPQWALTRQVSSVHYGYERLKSNALVSIGSWAFVVTNLLWGYLGDKFQMRGPLVALGVFLFWVFTIADRVMVFSPDGRTRFALLTLTHACGWPWHPLNGSWMALNAGSAGERSITMAILIMSANTSGIIGSQLF
;
A
#
# COMPACT_ATOMS: atom_id res chain seq x y z
N MET A 1 60.76 -31.80 15.98
CA MET A 1 59.65 -31.68 15.01
C MET A 1 58.92 -30.40 15.32
N GLU A 2 59.55 -29.30 14.91
CA GLU A 2 59.26 -27.92 15.27
C GLU A 2 59.02 -27.22 13.93
N LYS A 3 57.85 -26.62 13.73
CA LYS A 3 57.53 -25.77 12.58
C LYS A 3 56.90 -24.47 13.08
N THR A 4 57.79 -23.56 13.46
CA THR A 4 57.87 -22.16 13.02
C THR A 4 56.58 -21.45 12.59
N PHE A 5 56.21 -20.47 13.42
CA PHE A 5 55.59 -19.20 13.04
C PHE A 5 56.57 -18.35 12.21
N ASP A 6 56.05 -17.70 11.17
CA ASP A 6 56.49 -16.44 10.54
C ASP A 6 55.46 -16.20 9.40
N GLY A 7 54.95 -15.03 9.05
CA GLY A 7 55.18 -13.64 9.38
C GLY A 7 54.27 -12.84 8.42
N ALA A 8 53.84 -11.66 8.85
CA ALA A 8 52.86 -10.82 8.17
C ALA A 8 53.26 -10.36 6.76
N ALA A 9 52.26 -10.21 5.87
CA ALA A 9 52.28 -9.22 4.79
C ALA A 9 50.85 -8.79 4.44
N VAL A 10 50.52 -7.59 4.90
CA VAL A 10 49.36 -6.79 4.47
C VAL A 10 49.55 -6.45 2.99
N GLY A 11 48.60 -6.87 2.15
CA GLY A 11 48.58 -6.58 0.70
C GLY A 11 47.23 -6.01 0.27
N SER A 12 47.17 -4.67 0.25
CA SER A 12 46.33 -3.81 -0.59
C SER A 12 44.90 -4.25 -0.92
N GLN A 13 43.95 -3.76 -0.11
CA GLN A 13 42.64 -3.33 -0.62
C GLN A 13 42.88 -2.08 -1.47
N ASP A 14 42.63 -2.14 -2.77
CA ASP A 14 42.28 -0.99 -3.62
C ASP A 14 41.96 -1.53 -5.02
N GLY A 15 40.67 -1.60 -5.39
CA GLY A 15 40.30 -2.01 -6.74
C GLY A 15 38.85 -2.42 -7.04
N SER A 16 37.93 -2.48 -6.06
CA SER A 16 36.57 -2.99 -6.33
C SER A 16 35.41 -2.15 -5.77
N ASN A 17 35.64 -0.91 -5.36
CA ASN A 17 34.57 -0.04 -4.82
C ASN A 17 33.92 0.90 -5.85
N SER A 18 34.38 0.92 -7.10
CA SER A 18 33.84 1.81 -8.15
C SER A 18 32.55 1.30 -8.81
N ASP A 19 32.28 0.00 -8.75
CA ASP A 19 31.20 -0.61 -9.55
C ASP A 19 29.87 -0.71 -8.78
N LEU A 20 29.87 -0.37 -7.50
CA LEU A 20 28.69 -0.44 -6.63
C LEU A 20 27.93 0.90 -6.51
N GLU A 21 28.53 2.02 -6.93
CA GLU A 21 27.88 3.34 -6.85
C GLU A 21 26.93 3.63 -8.02
N HIS A 22 27.02 2.89 -9.12
CA HIS A 22 26.28 3.24 -10.35
C HIS A 22 24.92 2.57 -10.53
N VAL A 23 24.54 1.59 -9.70
CA VAL A 23 23.33 0.80 -9.95
C VAL A 23 22.20 1.10 -8.94
N GLU A 24 22.51 1.66 -7.77
CA GLU A 24 21.48 1.90 -6.73
C GLU A 24 20.59 3.14 -6.98
N ILE A 25 20.92 3.98 -7.97
CA ILE A 25 20.29 5.31 -8.19
C ILE A 25 19.13 5.27 -9.21
N ASP A 26 19.04 4.28 -10.10
CA ASP A 26 18.08 4.34 -11.21
C ASP A 26 16.64 3.94 -10.85
N TRP A 27 16.44 2.95 -9.97
CA TRP A 27 15.09 2.45 -9.67
C TRP A 27 14.25 3.40 -8.81
N THR A 28 14.85 4.23 -7.96
CA THR A 28 14.09 5.17 -7.14
C THR A 28 13.54 6.33 -7.96
N ILE A 29 14.32 6.84 -8.91
CA ILE A 29 13.84 7.84 -9.89
C ILE A 29 12.68 7.27 -10.70
N GLU A 30 12.76 6.00 -11.09
CA GLU A 30 11.64 5.34 -11.76
C GLU A 30 10.39 5.24 -10.90
N GLU A 31 10.50 4.91 -9.60
CA GLU A 31 9.38 4.86 -8.67
C GLU A 31 8.76 6.23 -8.43
N GLU A 32 9.57 7.25 -8.20
CA GLU A 32 9.15 8.63 -7.94
C GLU A 32 8.45 9.25 -9.16
N ALA A 33 8.97 8.97 -10.36
CA ALA A 33 8.36 9.38 -11.61
C ALA A 33 6.99 8.73 -11.87
N LYS A 34 6.61 7.64 -11.18
CA LYS A 34 5.28 7.00 -11.35
C LYS A 34 4.14 7.93 -10.94
N LEU A 35 4.31 8.74 -9.88
CA LEU A 35 3.28 9.68 -9.44
C LEU A 35 3.04 10.78 -10.49
N VAL A 36 4.11 11.31 -11.06
CA VAL A 36 4.04 12.33 -12.11
C VAL A 36 3.44 11.75 -13.39
N ARG A 37 3.88 10.56 -13.81
CA ARG A 37 3.30 9.85 -14.99
C ARG A 37 1.81 9.57 -14.80
N LYS A 38 1.40 9.08 -13.63
CA LYS A 38 -0.02 8.86 -13.29
C LYS A 38 -0.82 10.15 -13.41
N GLY A 39 -0.35 11.23 -12.78
CA GLY A 39 -1.05 12.51 -12.80
C GLY A 39 -1.21 13.06 -14.22
N LEU A 40 -0.16 12.93 -15.04
CA LEU A 40 -0.19 13.33 -16.45
C LEU A 40 -1.23 12.54 -17.26
N VAL A 41 -1.22 11.20 -17.12
CA VAL A 41 -2.20 10.32 -17.79
C VAL A 41 -3.62 10.66 -17.35
N ALA A 42 -3.86 10.91 -16.05
CA ALA A 42 -5.17 11.28 -15.53
C ALA A 42 -5.68 12.63 -16.09
N THR A 43 -4.82 13.64 -16.21
CA THR A 43 -5.22 14.93 -16.81
C THR A 43 -5.56 14.79 -18.30
N PHE A 44 -4.77 14.02 -19.07
CA PHE A 44 -5.08 13.76 -20.47
C PHE A 44 -6.31 12.87 -20.67
N GLN A 45 -6.61 12.01 -19.70
CA GLN A 45 -7.81 11.17 -19.71
C GLN A 45 -9.11 11.99 -19.79
N ALA A 46 -9.10 13.23 -19.31
CA ALA A 46 -10.27 14.11 -19.35
C ALA A 46 -10.63 14.59 -20.77
N PHE A 47 -9.66 14.66 -21.69
CA PHE A 47 -9.84 15.24 -23.03
C PHE A 47 -10.13 14.22 -24.13
N GLN A 48 -10.09 12.92 -23.79
CA GLN A 48 -10.23 11.87 -24.78
C GLN A 48 -11.65 11.75 -25.34
N LYS A 49 -11.72 11.29 -26.59
CA LYS A 49 -12.97 11.01 -27.29
C LYS A 49 -12.95 9.56 -27.79
N GLY A 50 -14.01 8.83 -27.50
CA GLY A 50 -14.18 7.44 -27.94
C GLY A 50 -13.73 6.39 -26.92
N LEU A 51 -14.30 5.20 -27.05
CA LEU A 51 -14.11 4.07 -26.12
C LEU A 51 -12.68 3.51 -26.16
N GLY A 52 -12.08 3.44 -27.34
CA GLY A 52 -10.71 2.92 -27.50
C GLY A 52 -9.68 3.74 -26.72
N ALA A 53 -9.68 5.06 -26.91
CA ALA A 53 -8.83 5.97 -26.15
C ALA A 53 -9.08 5.85 -24.64
N PHE A 54 -10.35 5.74 -24.23
CA PHE A 54 -10.74 5.56 -22.83
C PHE A 54 -10.16 4.30 -22.20
N LEU A 55 -10.19 3.18 -22.90
CA LEU A 55 -9.62 1.94 -22.40
C LEU A 55 -8.10 1.98 -22.38
N SER A 56 -7.45 2.53 -23.41
CA SER A 56 -5.99 2.68 -23.46
C SER A 56 -5.45 3.53 -22.31
N THR A 57 -6.07 4.68 -22.03
CA THR A 57 -5.67 5.55 -20.92
C THR A 57 -5.87 4.88 -19.56
N ARG A 58 -6.93 4.07 -19.39
CA ARG A 58 -7.16 3.27 -18.17
C ARG A 58 -6.07 2.22 -17.95
N ILE A 59 -5.64 1.53 -19.01
CA ILE A 59 -4.55 0.54 -18.92
C ILE A 59 -3.25 1.24 -18.54
N LEU A 60 -2.93 2.38 -19.16
CA LEU A 60 -1.73 3.15 -18.83
C LEU A 60 -1.75 3.65 -17.38
N LEU A 61 -2.90 4.10 -16.89
CA LEU A 61 -3.06 4.53 -15.50
C LEU A 61 -2.80 3.36 -14.54
N GLY A 62 -3.38 2.19 -14.81
CA GLY A 62 -3.15 0.98 -14.02
C GLY A 62 -1.67 0.54 -14.02
N LEU A 63 -1.00 0.64 -15.17
CA LEU A 63 0.43 0.34 -15.29
C LEU A 63 1.29 1.31 -14.48
N CYS A 64 0.94 2.61 -14.47
CA CYS A 64 1.63 3.60 -13.64
C CYS A 64 1.43 3.36 -12.14
N GLU A 65 0.28 2.82 -11.72
CA GLU A 65 -0.06 2.59 -10.31
C GLU A 65 0.42 1.25 -9.74
N ALA A 66 0.57 0.22 -10.57
CA ALA A 66 0.73 -1.16 -10.12
C ALA A 66 1.91 -1.40 -9.15
N GLY A 67 3.00 -0.64 -9.30
CA GLY A 67 4.20 -0.78 -8.47
C GLY A 67 4.21 0.05 -7.19
N PHE A 68 3.34 1.05 -7.05
CA PHE A 68 3.46 2.06 -5.99
C PHE A 68 3.27 1.47 -4.58
N ILE A 69 2.23 0.64 -4.41
CA ILE A 69 1.92 0.00 -3.12
C ILE A 69 3.00 -1.01 -2.71
N PRO A 70 3.37 -2.01 -3.54
CA PRO A 70 4.39 -2.97 -3.14
C PRO A 70 5.76 -2.32 -2.92
N ALA A 71 6.13 -1.31 -3.71
CA ALA A 71 7.36 -0.54 -3.49
C ALA A 71 7.34 0.22 -2.16
N GLY A 72 6.24 0.90 -1.84
CA GLY A 72 6.07 1.59 -0.55
C GLY A 72 6.17 0.64 0.65
N LEU A 73 5.51 -0.52 0.57
CA LEU A 73 5.59 -1.54 1.62
C LEU A 73 7.00 -2.12 1.76
N TYR A 74 7.67 -2.45 0.65
CA TYR A 74 9.05 -2.93 0.67
C TYR A 74 9.99 -1.91 1.31
N THR A 75 9.84 -0.62 0.97
CA THR A 75 10.61 0.46 1.58
C THR A 75 10.42 0.49 3.10
N ILE A 76 9.20 0.36 3.62
CA ILE A 76 8.96 0.30 5.07
C ILE A 76 9.73 -0.86 5.71
N THR A 77 9.79 -2.03 5.08
CA THR A 77 10.55 -3.17 5.63
C THR A 77 12.06 -2.95 5.68
N ARG A 78 12.59 -2.06 4.84
CA ARG A 78 14.03 -1.70 4.80
C ARG A 78 14.37 -0.63 5.83
N TRP A 79 13.50 0.37 6.01
CA TRP A 79 13.74 1.52 6.87
C TRP A 79 13.46 1.26 8.35
N TYR A 80 12.62 0.27 8.68
CA TYR A 80 12.18 0.01 10.05
C TYR A 80 12.67 -1.35 10.59
N LYS A 81 12.75 -1.44 11.91
CA LYS A 81 13.03 -2.68 12.65
C LYS A 81 11.87 -3.66 12.56
N ARG A 82 12.17 -4.95 12.74
CA ARG A 82 11.13 -6.00 12.79
C ARG A 82 10.02 -5.68 13.80
N ASP A 83 10.38 -5.21 14.99
CA ASP A 83 9.43 -4.94 16.08
C ASP A 83 8.53 -3.74 15.83
N ASP A 84 8.98 -2.77 15.04
CA ASP A 84 8.25 -1.52 14.75
C ASP A 84 7.48 -1.60 13.41
N THR A 85 7.70 -2.65 12.62
CA THR A 85 7.15 -2.75 11.26
C THR A 85 5.62 -2.84 11.24
N SER A 86 4.99 -3.49 12.23
CA SER A 86 3.54 -3.71 12.22
C SER A 86 2.71 -2.48 12.57
N LYS A 87 3.26 -1.47 13.27
CA LYS A 87 2.62 -0.14 13.36
C LYS A 87 2.72 0.67 12.07
N ARG A 88 3.82 0.52 11.31
CA ARG A 88 4.11 1.35 10.14
C ARG A 88 3.28 0.98 8.91
N PHE A 89 2.96 -0.30 8.76
CA PHE A 89 2.09 -0.78 7.68
C PHE A 89 0.69 -0.14 7.73
N PRO A 90 -0.06 -0.18 8.85
CA PRO A 90 -1.32 0.54 8.99
C PRO A 90 -1.19 2.04 8.75
N ILE A 91 -0.11 2.68 9.22
CA ILE A 91 0.14 4.10 8.97
C ILE A 91 0.19 4.41 7.47
N TYR A 92 0.82 3.56 6.66
CA TYR A 92 0.83 3.70 5.21
C TYR A 92 -0.58 3.65 4.60
N PHE A 93 -1.43 2.73 5.08
CA PHE A 93 -2.81 2.60 4.61
C PHE A 93 -3.78 3.64 5.17
N LEU A 94 -3.38 4.52 6.11
CA LEU A 94 -4.23 5.62 6.59
C LEU A 94 -4.63 6.56 5.47
N GLY A 95 -3.73 6.79 4.51
CA GLY A 95 -4.01 7.64 3.35
C GLY A 95 -5.24 7.16 2.57
N ASN A 96 -5.45 5.84 2.48
CA ASN A 96 -6.63 5.27 1.83
C ASN A 96 -7.92 5.59 2.60
N GLY A 97 -7.91 5.47 3.93
CA GLY A 97 -9.07 5.78 4.78
C GLY A 97 -9.44 7.26 4.74
N VAL A 98 -8.44 8.15 4.87
CA VAL A 98 -8.63 9.61 4.79
C VAL A 98 -9.10 10.03 3.41
N ALA A 99 -8.48 9.50 2.34
CA ALA A 99 -8.90 9.78 0.97
C ALA A 99 -10.34 9.32 0.72
N SER A 100 -10.71 8.13 1.19
CA SER A 100 -12.08 7.61 1.06
C SER A 100 -13.09 8.50 1.79
N GLY A 101 -12.78 8.92 3.02
CA GLY A 101 -13.64 9.82 3.80
C GLY A 101 -13.82 11.20 3.17
N CYS A 102 -12.76 11.76 2.59
CA CYS A 102 -12.76 13.08 1.93
C CYS A 102 -13.27 13.06 0.49
N SER A 103 -13.21 11.91 -0.21
CA SER A 103 -13.55 11.79 -1.63
C SER A 103 -14.95 12.26 -1.97
N GLY A 104 -15.94 11.93 -1.11
CA GLY A 104 -17.33 12.34 -1.30
C GLY A 104 -17.54 13.85 -1.23
N LEU A 105 -16.80 14.54 -0.35
CA LEU A 105 -16.87 16.00 -0.20
C LEU A 105 -16.24 16.70 -1.40
N ILE A 106 -15.07 16.21 -1.84
CA ILE A 106 -14.37 16.73 -3.02
C ILE A 106 -15.25 16.52 -4.27
N ALA A 107 -15.83 15.34 -4.44
CA ALA A 107 -16.71 15.04 -5.56
C ALA A 107 -17.94 15.95 -5.57
N TYR A 108 -18.58 16.18 -4.41
CA TYR A 108 -19.72 17.10 -4.29
C TYR A 108 -19.36 18.52 -4.73
N GLY A 109 -18.22 19.05 -4.31
CA GLY A 109 -17.75 20.38 -4.74
C GLY A 109 -17.52 20.46 -6.25
N ILE A 110 -16.85 19.46 -6.82
CA ILE A 110 -16.49 19.44 -8.25
C ILE A 110 -17.71 19.24 -9.15
N LEU A 111 -18.73 18.49 -8.71
CA LEU A 111 -19.96 18.26 -9.48
C LEU A 111 -20.72 19.55 -9.81
N HIS A 112 -20.57 20.61 -9.01
CA HIS A 112 -21.16 21.93 -9.27
C HIS A 112 -20.46 22.70 -10.40
N MET A 113 -19.25 22.29 -10.81
CA MET A 113 -18.52 22.91 -11.92
C MET A 113 -18.97 22.42 -13.31
N ARG A 114 -20.06 21.67 -13.38
CA ARG A 114 -20.62 21.17 -14.64
C ARG A 114 -20.97 22.36 -15.57
N GLY A 115 -20.45 22.33 -16.79
CA GLY A 115 -20.72 23.36 -17.80
C GLY A 115 -19.69 24.50 -17.83
N ILE A 116 -18.80 24.58 -16.84
CA ILE A 116 -17.67 25.51 -16.89
C ILE A 116 -16.68 25.02 -17.96
N GLY A 117 -16.36 25.89 -18.94
CA GLY A 117 -15.45 25.57 -20.04
C GLY A 117 -15.97 24.54 -21.04
N GLY A 118 -17.29 24.25 -21.06
CA GLY A 118 -17.88 23.24 -21.94
C GLY A 118 -17.58 21.79 -21.54
N LEU A 119 -16.99 21.57 -20.37
CA LEU A 119 -16.60 20.26 -19.86
C LEU A 119 -17.66 19.70 -18.88
N GLY A 120 -17.77 18.37 -18.86
CA GLY A 120 -18.58 17.64 -17.88
C GLY A 120 -17.91 17.65 -16.50
N GLY A 121 -18.71 17.59 -15.42
CA GLY A 121 -18.18 17.58 -14.05
C GLY A 121 -17.19 16.42 -13.77
N TRP A 122 -17.36 15.28 -14.46
CA TRP A 122 -16.42 14.15 -14.36
C TRP A 122 -15.05 14.44 -15.01
N GLN A 123 -14.99 15.28 -16.05
CA GLN A 123 -13.74 15.67 -16.70
C GLN A 123 -12.94 16.58 -15.78
N TRP A 124 -13.63 17.55 -15.15
CA TRP A 124 -13.03 18.41 -14.14
C TRP A 124 -12.49 17.64 -12.94
N LEU A 125 -13.16 16.56 -12.53
CA LEU A 125 -12.68 15.68 -11.46
C LEU A 125 -11.32 15.07 -11.81
N LEU A 126 -11.18 14.49 -13.00
CA LEU A 126 -9.92 13.91 -13.47
C LEU A 126 -8.80 14.95 -13.64
N ILE A 127 -9.14 16.15 -14.12
CA ILE A 127 -8.15 17.24 -14.29
C ILE A 127 -7.61 17.70 -12.93
N ILE A 128 -8.49 18.01 -11.99
CA ILE A 128 -8.11 18.51 -10.66
C ILE A 128 -7.30 17.45 -9.91
N GLU A 129 -7.76 16.20 -9.92
CA GLU A 129 -7.06 15.09 -9.26
C GLU A 129 -5.69 14.83 -9.89
N GLY A 130 -5.59 14.86 -11.22
CA GLY A 130 -4.33 14.71 -11.95
C GLY A 130 -3.33 15.82 -11.63
N ILE A 131 -3.76 17.09 -11.66
CA ILE A 131 -2.92 18.25 -11.32
C ILE A 131 -2.44 18.16 -9.86
N PHE A 132 -3.35 17.85 -8.94
CA PHE A 132 -3.00 17.68 -7.53
C PHE A 132 -1.97 16.56 -7.34
N THR A 133 -2.12 15.45 -8.06
CA THR A 133 -1.16 14.33 -8.02
C THR A 133 0.22 14.74 -8.54
N ILE A 134 0.31 15.55 -9.60
CA ILE A 134 1.58 16.10 -10.10
C ILE A 134 2.21 17.03 -9.06
N LEU A 135 1.43 17.93 -8.48
CA LEU A 135 1.89 18.89 -7.47
C LEU A 135 2.39 18.21 -6.19
N VAL A 136 1.83 17.06 -5.82
CA VAL A 136 2.32 16.22 -4.70
C VAL A 136 3.48 15.33 -5.14
N GLY A 137 3.48 14.87 -6.39
CA GLY A 137 4.55 14.07 -6.98
C GLY A 137 5.88 14.81 -6.99
N ILE A 138 5.92 16.07 -7.44
CA ILE A 138 7.14 16.89 -7.51
C ILE A 138 7.89 16.96 -6.16
N PRO A 139 7.28 17.39 -5.04
CA PRO A 139 7.96 17.40 -3.76
C PRO A 139 8.27 15.99 -3.24
N PHE A 140 7.51 14.96 -3.63
CA PHE A 140 7.88 13.58 -3.33
C PHE A 140 9.22 13.23 -3.98
N ILE A 141 9.44 13.55 -5.26
CA ILE A 141 10.74 13.36 -5.94
C ILE A 141 11.86 14.16 -5.25
N LEU A 142 11.56 15.38 -4.80
CA LEU A 142 12.57 16.28 -4.22
C LEU A 142 13.00 15.95 -2.78
N PHE A 143 12.13 15.30 -2.01
CA PHE A 143 12.37 15.07 -0.57
C PHE A 143 12.47 13.60 -0.20
N PHE A 144 12.04 12.67 -1.06
CA PHE A 144 12.15 11.25 -0.77
C PHE A 144 13.62 10.83 -0.85
N THR A 145 14.03 10.00 0.12
CA THR A 145 15.41 9.54 0.28
C THR A 145 15.52 8.08 -0.14
N ASP A 146 16.50 7.75 -0.98
CA ASP A 146 16.60 6.47 -1.67
C ASP A 146 16.67 5.25 -0.74
N SER A 147 17.47 5.35 0.33
CA SER A 147 17.77 4.21 1.19
C SER A 147 18.29 4.65 2.56
N PRO A 148 18.08 3.88 3.64
CA PRO A 148 18.74 4.17 4.92
C PRO A 148 20.28 4.07 4.81
N PHE A 149 20.79 3.40 3.76
CA PHE A 149 22.21 3.29 3.46
C PHE A 149 22.71 4.37 2.50
N ASN A 150 21.81 5.01 1.73
CA ASN A 150 22.01 6.16 0.85
C ASN A 150 20.91 7.20 1.09
N SER A 151 21.06 7.98 2.16
CA SER A 151 20.07 8.98 2.64
C SER A 151 20.11 10.31 1.88
N VAL A 152 20.71 10.33 0.69
CA VAL A 152 20.68 11.49 -0.20
C VAL A 152 19.41 11.35 -1.03
N SER A 153 18.60 12.40 -1.08
CA SER A 153 17.53 12.48 -2.06
C SER A 153 18.12 12.56 -3.47
N THR A 154 17.33 12.25 -4.50
CA THR A 154 17.67 12.39 -5.93
C THR A 154 18.32 13.74 -6.28
N PHE A 155 17.95 14.81 -5.57
CA PHE A 155 18.55 16.14 -5.73
C PHE A 155 19.70 16.46 -4.75
N ARG A 156 20.33 15.43 -4.17
CA ARG A 156 21.38 15.49 -3.13
C ARG A 156 20.99 16.22 -1.84
N TYR A 157 19.69 16.44 -1.61
CA TYR A 157 19.22 16.96 -0.33
C TYR A 157 19.26 15.85 0.71
N SER A 158 20.08 16.01 1.75
CA SER A 158 20.16 15.03 2.84
C SER A 158 19.27 15.50 3.98
N VAL A 159 18.12 14.83 4.15
CA VAL A 159 17.20 15.08 5.27
C VAL A 159 17.85 14.73 6.62
N PHE A 160 18.82 13.81 6.61
CA PHE A 160 19.51 13.32 7.81
C PHE A 160 20.94 13.83 7.92
N THR A 161 21.37 14.10 9.16
CA THR A 161 22.77 14.39 9.47
C THR A 161 23.61 13.10 9.36
N LYS A 162 24.90 13.22 9.04
CA LYS A 162 25.83 12.06 8.99
C LYS A 162 25.80 11.20 10.27
N LYS A 163 25.65 11.83 11.44
CA LYS A 163 25.52 11.13 12.74
C LYS A 163 24.22 10.33 12.83
N GLU A 164 23.10 10.89 12.39
CA GLU A 164 21.78 10.25 12.44
C GLU A 164 21.71 9.07 11.47
N ARG A 165 22.24 9.23 10.25
CA ARG A 165 22.37 8.14 9.27
C ARG A 165 23.18 6.97 9.85
N HIS A 166 24.33 7.25 10.47
CA HIS A 166 25.15 6.20 11.09
C HIS A 166 24.41 5.43 12.19
N ILE A 167 23.68 6.15 13.06
CA ILE A 167 22.87 5.52 14.12
C ILE A 167 21.75 4.68 13.51
N LEU A 168 21.04 5.20 12.50
CA LEU A 168 19.97 4.51 11.81
C LEU A 168 20.46 3.23 11.14
N THR A 169 21.52 3.32 10.34
CA THR A 169 22.12 2.19 9.62
C THR A 169 22.57 1.11 10.60
N LYS A 170 23.31 1.47 11.66
CA LYS A 170 23.73 0.51 12.69
C LYS A 170 22.56 -0.16 13.38
N ARG A 171 21.50 0.59 13.69
CA ARG A 171 20.30 0.09 14.34
C ARG A 171 19.54 -0.93 13.47
N ILE A 172 19.54 -0.73 12.15
CA ILE A 172 18.91 -1.65 11.19
C ILE A 172 19.77 -2.90 10.99
N ILE A 173 21.09 -2.74 10.85
CA ILE A 173 22.05 -3.84 10.70
C ILE A 173 22.01 -4.78 11.91
N ALA A 174 21.95 -4.22 13.12
CA ALA A 174 21.89 -5.00 14.36
C ALA A 174 20.59 -5.82 14.50
N ASP A 175 19.49 -5.37 13.86
CA ASP A 175 18.20 -6.08 13.86
C ASP A 175 18.15 -7.17 12.78
N ASP A 176 18.64 -6.87 11.58
CA ASP A 176 18.62 -7.79 10.46
C ASP A 176 19.78 -7.51 9.47
N PRO A 177 20.86 -8.30 9.51
CA PRO A 177 22.00 -8.10 8.61
C PRO A 177 21.64 -8.38 7.14
N THR A 178 20.55 -9.12 6.88
CA THR A 178 20.11 -9.41 5.50
C THR A 178 19.56 -8.17 4.77
N LYS A 179 19.28 -7.07 5.48
CA LYS A 179 18.85 -5.78 4.90
C LYS A 179 19.97 -5.01 4.17
N ILE A 180 21.22 -5.43 4.33
CA ILE A 180 22.41 -4.76 3.76
C ILE A 180 22.60 -5.12 2.29
N HIS A 181 22.37 -6.38 1.92
CA HIS A 181 22.65 -6.89 0.59
C HIS A 181 21.41 -6.81 -0.30
N VAL A 182 21.42 -5.86 -1.23
CA VAL A 182 20.44 -5.81 -2.33
C VAL A 182 20.95 -6.75 -3.42
N LYS A 183 20.27 -7.88 -3.62
CA LYS A 183 20.48 -8.70 -4.83
C LYS A 183 19.54 -8.17 -5.91
N PRO A 184 20.04 -7.82 -7.11
CA PRO A 184 19.21 -7.33 -8.21
C PRO A 184 18.36 -8.45 -8.85
N THR A 185 18.73 -9.71 -8.62
CA THR A 185 18.06 -10.87 -9.23
C THR A 185 17.39 -11.75 -8.19
N VAL A 186 16.14 -12.13 -8.50
CA VAL A 186 15.33 -13.07 -7.72
C VAL A 186 15.64 -14.49 -8.18
N THR A 187 15.92 -15.38 -7.23
CA THR A 187 16.15 -16.80 -7.52
C THR A 187 14.81 -17.56 -7.61
N LYS A 188 14.71 -18.58 -8.47
CA LYS A 188 13.52 -19.45 -8.55
C LYS A 188 13.14 -20.10 -7.22
N GLU A 189 14.14 -20.38 -6.39
CA GLU A 189 13.94 -20.93 -5.05
C GLU A 189 13.27 -19.93 -4.10
N GLU A 190 13.70 -18.67 -4.11
CA GLU A 190 13.05 -17.59 -3.34
C GLU A 190 11.59 -17.43 -3.78
N PHE A 191 11.32 -17.48 -5.09
CA PHE A 191 9.95 -17.47 -5.60
C PHE A 191 9.11 -18.63 -5.08
N ARG A 192 9.66 -19.86 -5.12
CA ARG A 192 8.97 -21.06 -4.59
C ARG A 192 8.72 -20.96 -3.09
N ASN A 193 9.69 -20.47 -2.32
CA ASN A 193 9.57 -20.28 -0.88
C ASN A 193 8.49 -19.26 -0.55
N VAL A 194 8.42 -18.16 -1.30
CA VAL A 194 7.37 -17.14 -1.12
C VAL A 194 6.00 -17.70 -1.50
N VAL A 195 5.89 -18.46 -2.59
CA VAL A 195 4.61 -19.11 -2.94
C VAL A 195 4.20 -20.10 -1.86
N ASN A 196 5.12 -20.90 -1.33
CA ASN A 196 4.84 -21.80 -0.21
C ASN A 196 4.44 -21.03 1.06
N LEU A 197 5.14 -19.95 1.41
CA LEU A 197 4.78 -19.07 2.52
C LEU A 197 3.39 -18.46 2.32
N PHE A 198 3.09 -18.01 1.10
CA PHE A 198 1.79 -17.45 0.72
C PHE A 198 0.68 -18.49 0.81
N LEU A 199 0.94 -19.76 0.44
CA LEU A 199 -0.01 -20.85 0.51
C LEU A 199 -0.21 -21.40 1.93
N THR A 200 0.85 -21.45 2.74
CA THR A 200 0.85 -22.06 4.09
C THR A 200 0.48 -21.08 5.19
N SER A 201 0.82 -19.80 5.04
CA SER A 201 0.33 -18.75 5.94
C SER A 201 -1.18 -18.60 5.73
N PHE A 202 -1.92 -17.96 6.66
CA PHE A 202 -3.31 -17.51 6.41
C PHE A 202 -3.40 -16.43 5.28
N SER A 203 -2.45 -16.40 4.36
CA SER A 203 -2.19 -15.41 3.33
C SER A 203 -2.83 -15.66 1.95
N PRO A 204 -3.38 -16.83 1.55
CA PRO A 204 -4.27 -16.89 0.38
C PRO A 204 -5.57 -16.10 0.63
N SER A 205 -5.77 -15.64 1.86
CA SER A 205 -7.00 -15.03 2.33
C SER A 205 -7.39 -13.69 1.70
N PRO A 206 -6.51 -12.75 1.31
CA PRO A 206 -6.95 -11.51 0.67
C PRO A 206 -7.71 -11.79 -0.63
N LEU A 207 -7.31 -12.80 -1.40
CA LEU A 207 -8.00 -13.21 -2.63
C LEU A 207 -9.47 -13.57 -2.42
N LEU A 208 -9.75 -14.38 -1.40
CA LEU A 208 -11.11 -14.88 -1.14
C LEU A 208 -11.92 -13.96 -0.22
N ARG A 209 -11.26 -13.25 0.68
CA ARG A 209 -11.91 -12.51 1.78
C ARG A 209 -12.14 -11.05 1.46
N LEU A 210 -11.45 -10.47 0.48
CA LEU A 210 -11.78 -9.12 0.01
C LEU A 210 -12.89 -9.12 -1.06
N LEU A 211 -13.25 -10.27 -1.64
CA LEU A 211 -14.36 -10.38 -2.61
C LEU A 211 -15.67 -9.78 -2.08
N PRO A 212 -16.16 -10.18 -0.87
CA PRO A 212 -17.40 -9.64 -0.35
C PRO A 212 -17.26 -8.14 -0.04
N GLN A 213 -16.08 -7.70 0.40
CA GLN A 213 -15.84 -6.30 0.72
C GLN A 213 -15.91 -5.38 -0.51
N TRP A 214 -15.28 -5.79 -1.62
CA TRP A 214 -15.32 -5.02 -2.88
C TRP A 214 -16.73 -4.98 -3.46
N ALA A 215 -17.47 -6.07 -3.35
CA ALA A 215 -18.89 -6.13 -3.70
C ALA A 215 -19.75 -5.19 -2.85
N LEU A 216 -19.59 -5.23 -1.52
CA LEU A 216 -20.35 -4.41 -0.59
C LEU A 216 -20.07 -2.91 -0.81
N THR A 217 -18.81 -2.52 -1.00
CA THR A 217 -18.42 -1.13 -1.22
C THR A 217 -19.08 -0.52 -2.47
N ARG A 218 -19.30 -1.32 -3.53
CA ARG A 218 -20.08 -0.85 -4.69
C ARG A 218 -21.55 -0.65 -4.37
N GLN A 219 -22.18 -1.60 -3.67
CA GLN A 219 -23.60 -1.54 -3.32
C GLN A 219 -23.92 -0.34 -2.40
N VAL A 220 -23.00 0.01 -1.52
CA VAL A 220 -23.13 1.14 -0.60
C VAL A 220 -23.41 2.47 -1.32
N SER A 221 -22.84 2.66 -2.51
CA SER A 221 -23.01 3.88 -3.31
C SER A 221 -24.29 3.92 -4.16
N SER A 222 -24.92 2.76 -4.39
CA SER A 222 -26.10 2.62 -5.28
C SER A 222 -27.41 2.38 -4.52
N VAL A 223 -27.35 1.82 -3.30
CA VAL A 223 -28.54 1.49 -2.50
C VAL A 223 -28.88 2.63 -1.56
N HIS A 224 -30.04 3.26 -1.78
CA HIS A 224 -30.42 4.47 -1.07
C HIS A 224 -31.13 4.23 0.26
N TYR A 225 -31.47 2.99 0.65
CA TYR A 225 -32.11 2.60 1.94
C TYR A 225 -33.18 3.58 2.50
N GLY A 226 -33.91 4.30 1.65
CA GLY A 226 -34.89 5.32 2.06
C GLY A 226 -34.31 6.68 2.50
N TYR A 227 -32.99 6.88 2.42
CA TYR A 227 -32.29 8.12 2.69
C TYR A 227 -31.96 8.88 1.40
N GLU A 228 -31.92 10.21 1.50
CA GLU A 228 -31.44 11.08 0.43
C GLU A 228 -29.97 10.78 0.09
N ARG A 229 -29.60 10.89 -1.20
CA ARG A 229 -28.24 10.64 -1.73
C ARG A 229 -27.13 11.25 -0.88
N LEU A 230 -27.32 12.51 -0.48
CA LEU A 230 -26.32 13.24 0.29
C LEU A 230 -26.15 12.65 1.70
N LYS A 231 -27.27 12.27 2.34
CA LYS A 231 -27.29 11.66 3.66
C LYS A 231 -26.66 10.27 3.64
N SER A 232 -26.94 9.45 2.63
CA SER A 232 -26.31 8.12 2.48
C SER A 232 -24.79 8.24 2.29
N ASN A 233 -24.31 9.16 1.47
CA ASN A 233 -22.87 9.37 1.27
C ASN A 233 -22.16 9.89 2.54
N ALA A 234 -22.77 10.82 3.27
CA ALA A 234 -22.23 11.33 4.53
C ALA A 234 -22.14 10.23 5.60
N LEU A 235 -23.17 9.39 5.66
CA LEU A 235 -23.24 8.27 6.58
C LEU A 235 -22.14 7.23 6.28
N VAL A 236 -21.87 6.91 5.01
CA VAL A 236 -20.80 5.99 4.60
C VAL A 236 -19.41 6.50 4.96
N SER A 237 -19.19 7.82 4.90
CA SER A 237 -17.93 8.45 5.32
C SER A 237 -17.59 8.12 6.79
N ILE A 238 -18.59 7.97 7.67
CA ILE A 238 -18.38 7.56 9.08
C ILE A 238 -17.63 6.23 9.16
N GLY A 239 -17.96 5.28 8.28
CA GLY A 239 -17.27 3.99 8.20
C GLY A 239 -15.80 4.16 7.84
N SER A 240 -15.49 5.04 6.88
CA SER A 240 -14.10 5.32 6.47
C SER A 240 -13.27 5.98 7.58
N TRP A 241 -13.87 6.90 8.35
CA TRP A 241 -13.20 7.48 9.51
C TRP A 241 -13.03 6.48 10.66
N ALA A 242 -14.03 5.63 10.90
CA ALA A 242 -13.91 4.54 11.86
C ALA A 242 -12.81 3.54 11.45
N PHE A 243 -12.68 3.26 10.15
CA PHE A 243 -11.58 2.45 9.61
C PHE A 243 -10.20 3.03 9.94
N VAL A 244 -10.00 4.35 9.85
CA VAL A 244 -8.72 4.99 10.22
C VAL A 244 -8.33 4.64 11.67
N VAL A 245 -9.30 4.72 12.59
CA VAL A 245 -9.08 4.42 14.01
C VAL A 245 -8.81 2.92 14.22
N THR A 246 -9.65 2.04 13.68
CA THR A 246 -9.51 0.59 13.85
C THR A 246 -8.21 0.07 13.22
N ASN A 247 -7.79 0.63 12.07
CA ASN A 247 -6.54 0.31 11.41
C ASN A 247 -5.32 0.64 12.28
N LEU A 248 -5.29 1.83 12.90
CA LEU A 248 -4.24 2.21 13.85
C LEU A 248 -4.21 1.31 15.09
N LEU A 249 -5.39 0.96 15.61
CA LEU A 249 -5.51 0.06 16.75
C LEU A 249 -4.93 -1.32 16.43
N TRP A 250 -5.22 -1.89 15.25
CA TRP A 250 -4.67 -3.18 14.83
C TRP A 250 -3.15 -3.16 14.71
N GLY A 251 -2.58 -2.06 14.20
CA GLY A 251 -1.13 -1.87 14.18
C GLY A 251 -0.51 -1.81 15.57
N TYR A 252 -1.13 -1.05 16.48
CA TYR A 252 -0.68 -0.94 17.85
C TYR A 252 -0.75 -2.29 18.60
N LEU A 253 -1.84 -3.03 18.45
CA LEU A 253 -2.03 -4.35 19.06
C LEU A 253 -1.03 -5.37 18.48
N GLY A 254 -0.77 -5.31 17.17
CA GLY A 254 0.20 -6.17 16.49
C GLY A 254 1.61 -6.04 17.06
N ASP A 255 2.07 -4.80 17.28
CA ASP A 255 3.36 -4.54 17.92
C ASP A 255 3.35 -4.82 19.43
N LYS A 256 2.26 -4.51 20.15
CA LYS A 256 2.21 -4.67 21.62
C LYS A 256 2.24 -6.13 22.02
N PHE A 257 1.47 -6.97 21.33
CA PHE A 257 1.37 -8.39 21.68
C PHE A 257 2.41 -9.24 20.97
N GLN A 258 3.06 -8.77 19.89
CA GLN A 258 3.97 -9.54 19.02
C GLN A 258 3.35 -10.84 18.45
N MET A 259 2.08 -11.14 18.74
CA MET A 259 1.29 -12.27 18.26
C MET A 259 0.51 -11.89 17.00
N ARG A 260 1.23 -11.62 15.92
CA ARG A 260 0.66 -11.09 14.67
C ARG A 260 -0.31 -12.07 13.99
N GLY A 261 0.05 -13.35 13.90
CA GLY A 261 -0.78 -14.39 13.26
C GLY A 261 -2.18 -14.54 13.88
N PRO A 262 -2.30 -14.77 15.20
CA PRO A 262 -3.60 -14.86 15.88
C PRO A 262 -4.44 -13.58 15.75
N LEU A 263 -3.80 -12.40 15.78
CA LEU A 263 -4.50 -11.13 15.61
C LEU A 263 -5.06 -10.94 14.19
N VAL A 264 -4.33 -11.40 13.16
CA VAL A 264 -4.84 -11.47 11.78
C VAL A 264 -6.03 -12.44 11.69
N ALA A 265 -5.93 -13.62 12.32
CA ALA A 265 -7.03 -14.59 12.34
C ALA A 265 -8.29 -14.04 13.03
N LEU A 266 -8.13 -13.32 14.15
CA LEU A 266 -9.23 -12.64 14.84
C LEU A 266 -9.86 -11.56 13.97
N GLY A 267 -9.04 -10.70 13.33
CA GLY A 267 -9.55 -9.65 12.44
C GLY A 267 -10.33 -10.19 11.26
N VAL A 268 -9.87 -11.30 10.68
CA VAL A 268 -10.60 -12.04 9.64
C VAL A 268 -11.93 -12.58 10.16
N PHE A 269 -11.92 -13.19 11.34
CA PHE A 269 -13.11 -13.78 11.93
C PHE A 269 -14.19 -12.71 12.13
N LEU A 270 -13.79 -11.56 12.70
CA LEU A 270 -14.67 -10.41 12.86
C LEU A 270 -15.22 -9.91 11.52
N PHE A 271 -14.39 -9.82 10.49
CA PHE A 271 -14.84 -9.44 9.14
C PHE A 271 -15.96 -10.35 8.61
N TRP A 272 -15.81 -11.67 8.71
CA TRP A 272 -16.85 -12.61 8.26
C TRP A 272 -18.12 -12.54 9.11
N VAL A 273 -17.99 -12.38 10.43
CA VAL A 273 -19.14 -12.19 11.32
C VAL A 273 -19.95 -10.96 10.90
N PHE A 274 -19.30 -9.83 10.66
CA PHE A 274 -19.98 -8.61 10.22
C PHE A 274 -20.57 -8.74 8.81
N THR A 275 -19.85 -9.37 7.88
CA THR A 275 -20.35 -9.62 6.52
C THR A 275 -21.59 -10.52 6.51
N ILE A 276 -21.61 -11.57 7.33
CA ILE A 276 -22.77 -12.46 7.47
C ILE A 276 -23.93 -11.72 8.15
N ALA A 277 -23.65 -10.95 9.20
CA ALA A 277 -24.66 -10.15 9.89
C ALA A 277 -25.32 -9.12 8.94
N ASP A 278 -24.52 -8.44 8.12
CA ASP A 278 -25.01 -7.52 7.10
C ASP A 278 -25.94 -8.24 6.11
N ARG A 279 -25.50 -9.40 5.57
CA ARG A 279 -26.31 -10.22 4.64
C ARG A 279 -27.63 -10.71 5.23
N VAL A 280 -27.66 -11.11 6.49
CA VAL A 280 -28.90 -11.56 7.15
C VAL A 280 -29.86 -10.39 7.33
N MET A 281 -29.35 -9.19 7.58
CA MET A 281 -30.16 -8.00 7.86
C MET A 281 -30.65 -7.28 6.60
N VAL A 282 -30.26 -7.72 5.40
CA VAL A 282 -30.77 -7.27 4.09
C VAL A 282 -32.29 -7.46 3.93
N PHE A 283 -32.94 -8.28 4.77
CA PHE A 283 -34.40 -8.46 4.76
C PHE A 283 -35.14 -7.76 5.91
N SER A 284 -34.43 -7.19 6.89
CA SER A 284 -35.04 -6.51 8.05
C SER A 284 -35.60 -5.13 7.68
N PRO A 285 -36.82 -4.75 8.10
CA PRO A 285 -37.41 -3.45 7.76
C PRO A 285 -36.75 -2.23 8.44
N ASP A 286 -35.87 -2.43 9.43
CA ASP A 286 -35.19 -1.32 10.11
C ASP A 286 -33.94 -0.83 9.33
N GLY A 287 -34.10 0.32 8.66
CA GLY A 287 -33.03 0.97 7.92
C GLY A 287 -31.87 1.50 8.77
N ARG A 288 -32.08 1.74 10.08
CA ARG A 288 -31.00 2.23 10.98
C ARG A 288 -30.02 1.13 11.32
N THR A 289 -30.52 -0.06 11.68
CA THR A 289 -29.67 -1.21 12.03
C THR A 289 -28.87 -1.71 10.83
N ARG A 290 -29.47 -1.74 9.63
CA ARG A 290 -28.73 -2.05 8.39
C ARG A 290 -27.57 -1.09 8.16
N PHE A 291 -27.83 0.20 8.31
CA PHE A 291 -26.80 1.22 8.12
C PHE A 291 -25.66 1.10 9.15
N ALA A 292 -25.99 0.85 10.41
CA ALA A 292 -25.01 0.62 11.46
C ALA A 292 -24.12 -0.61 11.15
N LEU A 293 -24.72 -1.71 10.71
CA LEU A 293 -23.97 -2.93 10.33
C LEU A 293 -23.09 -2.71 9.10
N LEU A 294 -23.58 -1.99 8.10
CA LEU A 294 -22.80 -1.63 6.92
C LEU A 294 -21.56 -0.80 7.29
N THR A 295 -21.74 0.16 8.19
CA THR A 295 -20.66 1.02 8.72
C THR A 295 -19.64 0.21 9.50
N LEU A 296 -20.10 -0.70 10.37
CA LEU A 296 -19.23 -1.57 11.16
C LEU A 296 -18.47 -2.56 10.27
N THR A 297 -19.11 -3.10 9.24
CA THR A 297 -18.47 -3.98 8.26
C THR A 297 -17.35 -3.26 7.53
N HIS A 298 -17.57 -2.00 7.15
CA HIS A 298 -16.52 -1.17 6.54
C HIS A 298 -15.38 -0.85 7.52
N ALA A 299 -15.70 -0.47 8.77
CA ALA A 299 -14.72 -0.11 9.78
C ALA A 299 -13.83 -1.30 10.21
N CYS A 300 -14.41 -2.49 10.37
CA CYS A 300 -13.73 -3.68 10.87
C CYS A 300 -13.22 -4.60 9.75
N GLY A 301 -13.60 -4.37 8.50
CA GLY A 301 -13.36 -5.32 7.41
C GLY A 301 -11.97 -5.28 6.77
N TRP A 302 -11.22 -4.18 6.93
CA TRP A 302 -9.88 -3.99 6.34
C TRP A 302 -8.68 -3.95 7.31
N PRO A 303 -8.80 -3.61 8.60
CA PRO A 303 -7.63 -3.44 9.51
C PRO A 303 -6.67 -4.64 9.60
N TRP A 304 -7.17 -5.85 9.35
CA TRP A 304 -6.35 -7.07 9.37
C TRP A 304 -5.39 -7.18 8.17
N HIS A 305 -5.69 -6.52 7.04
CA HIS A 305 -4.91 -6.66 5.81
C HIS A 305 -3.50 -6.03 5.89
N PRO A 306 -3.34 -4.77 6.36
CA PRO A 306 -2.01 -4.19 6.58
C PRO A 306 -1.18 -4.98 7.60
N LEU A 307 -1.83 -5.49 8.65
CA LEU A 307 -1.17 -6.33 9.64
C LEU A 307 -0.68 -7.65 9.03
N ASN A 308 -1.49 -8.30 8.18
CA ASN A 308 -1.08 -9.49 7.44
C ASN A 308 0.16 -9.22 6.57
N GLY A 309 0.20 -8.07 5.90
CA GLY A 309 1.38 -7.66 5.12
C GLY A 309 2.64 -7.54 5.97
N SER A 310 2.53 -6.97 7.17
CA SER A 310 3.67 -6.90 8.09
C SER A 310 4.09 -8.28 8.60
N TRP A 311 3.14 -9.19 8.86
CA TRP A 311 3.46 -10.55 9.30
C TRP A 311 4.21 -11.34 8.22
N MET A 312 3.75 -11.22 6.97
CA MET A 312 4.41 -11.83 5.82
C MET A 312 5.81 -11.24 5.56
N ALA A 313 5.96 -9.92 5.67
CA ALA A 313 7.24 -9.24 5.51
C ALA A 313 8.31 -9.78 6.48
N LEU A 314 7.88 -10.17 7.68
CA LEU A 314 8.77 -10.65 8.74
C LEU A 314 9.12 -12.14 8.60
N ASN A 315 8.22 -12.93 8.00
CA ASN A 315 8.45 -14.35 7.74
C ASN A 315 9.29 -14.59 6.47
N ALA A 316 9.47 -13.58 5.63
CA ALA A 316 10.36 -13.68 4.47
C ALA A 316 11.84 -13.55 4.91
N GLY A 317 12.64 -14.55 4.56
CA GLY A 317 14.01 -14.72 5.07
C GLY A 317 15.05 -13.88 4.34
N SER A 318 14.81 -13.56 3.06
CA SER A 318 15.71 -12.71 2.24
C SER A 318 15.06 -11.39 1.83
N ALA A 319 15.87 -10.43 1.37
CA ALA A 319 15.38 -9.18 0.77
C ALA A 319 14.58 -9.45 -0.53
N GLY A 320 15.03 -10.42 -1.34
CA GLY A 320 14.33 -10.86 -2.55
C GLY A 320 12.97 -11.48 -2.23
N GLU A 321 12.92 -12.39 -1.25
CA GLU A 321 11.66 -12.99 -0.77
C GLU A 321 10.68 -11.92 -0.26
N ARG A 322 11.16 -10.91 0.49
CA ARG A 322 10.33 -9.80 0.97
C ARG A 322 9.71 -8.99 -0.16
N SER A 323 10.48 -8.66 -1.18
CA SER A 323 10.00 -7.89 -2.34
C SER A 323 8.88 -8.65 -3.09
N ILE A 324 9.11 -9.92 -3.40
CA ILE A 324 8.12 -10.79 -4.07
C ILE A 324 6.86 -10.94 -3.20
N THR A 325 7.05 -11.08 -1.89
CA THR A 325 5.95 -11.22 -0.93
C THR A 325 5.02 -10.02 -0.95
N MET A 326 5.58 -8.79 -0.95
CA MET A 326 4.76 -7.57 -1.04
C MET A 326 4.03 -7.49 -2.39
N ALA A 327 4.69 -7.87 -3.49
CA ALA A 327 4.07 -7.88 -4.81
C ALA A 327 2.90 -8.88 -4.87
N ILE A 328 3.11 -10.13 -4.45
CA ILE A 328 2.08 -11.18 -4.46
C ILE A 328 0.91 -10.81 -3.55
N LEU A 329 1.18 -10.27 -2.36
CA LEU A 329 0.12 -9.82 -1.45
C LEU A 329 -0.80 -8.80 -2.13
N ILE A 330 -0.25 -7.77 -2.76
CA ILE A 330 -1.04 -6.71 -3.42
C ILE A 330 -1.72 -7.21 -4.69
N MET A 331 -1.04 -8.05 -5.50
CA MET A 331 -1.67 -8.69 -6.66
C MET A 331 -2.88 -9.53 -6.24
N SER A 332 -2.75 -10.25 -5.12
CA SER A 332 -3.82 -11.08 -4.56
C SER A 332 -5.02 -10.22 -4.12
N ALA A 333 -4.77 -9.08 -3.49
CA ALA A 333 -5.80 -8.13 -3.09
C ALA A 333 -6.49 -7.48 -4.30
N ASN A 334 -5.75 -7.05 -5.32
CA ASN A 334 -6.33 -6.43 -6.52
C ASN A 334 -7.12 -7.43 -7.38
N THR A 335 -6.67 -8.69 -7.47
CA THR A 335 -7.39 -9.75 -8.18
C THR A 335 -8.75 -10.03 -7.52
N SER A 336 -8.80 -10.00 -6.18
CA SER A 336 -10.09 -10.05 -5.46
C SER A 336 -10.97 -8.84 -5.80
N GLY A 337 -10.39 -7.67 -6.01
CA GLY A 337 -11.11 -6.48 -6.44
C GLY A 337 -11.80 -6.70 -7.78
N ILE A 338 -11.07 -7.24 -8.76
CA ILE A 338 -11.62 -7.53 -10.10
C ILE A 338 -12.83 -8.45 -9.98
N ILE A 339 -12.66 -9.61 -9.34
CA ILE A 339 -13.73 -10.63 -9.23
C ILE A 339 -14.90 -10.09 -8.39
N GLY A 340 -14.62 -9.54 -7.21
CA GLY A 340 -15.62 -9.03 -6.29
C GLY A 340 -16.47 -7.91 -6.89
N SER A 341 -15.86 -7.12 -7.77
CA SER A 341 -16.54 -6.03 -8.44
C SER A 341 -17.53 -6.51 -9.52
N GLN A 342 -17.30 -7.67 -10.15
CA GLN A 342 -18.15 -8.21 -11.23
C GLN A 342 -19.32 -9.08 -10.71
N LEU A 343 -19.37 -9.36 -9.40
CA LEU A 343 -20.40 -10.23 -8.81
C LEU A 343 -21.77 -9.54 -8.65
N PHE A 344 -21.88 -8.23 -8.94
CA PHE A 344 -23.10 -7.42 -8.86
C PHE A 344 -23.09 -6.31 -9.92
#